data_AF-A0A6A6E090-F1
#
_entry.id   AF-A0A6A6E090-F1
#
_cell.length_a   1.000
_cell.length_b   1.000
_cell.length_c   1.000
_cell.angle_alpha   90.00
_cell.angle_beta   90.00
_cell.angle_gamma   90.00
#
_symmetry.space_group_name_H-M   'P 1'
#
loop_
_entity.id
_entity.type
_entity.pdbx_description
1 polymer ?
#
loop_
_entity_poly.entity_id
_entity_poly.type
_entity_poly.pdbx_seq_one_letter_code
_entity_poly.pdbx_strand_id
1 'polypeptide(L)' 'MVLVKRPRRSAPKVRTGCTTCKIRRVKCGEEKPYCIRCTSTGRKCDGYAQSTNNN' A
#
# COMPACT_ATOMS: atom_id res chain seq x y z
N MET A 1 33.64 -10.29 12.62
CA MET A 1 32.19 -9.99 12.72
C MET A 1 31.70 -9.44 11.38
N VAL A 2 31.17 -10.28 10.49
CA VAL A 2 30.60 -9.80 9.21
C VAL A 2 29.12 -9.48 9.43
N LEU A 3 28.76 -8.19 9.31
CA LEU A 3 27.37 -7.75 9.30
C LEU A 3 26.74 -8.19 7.98
N VAL A 4 26.27 -9.44 7.93
CA VAL A 4 25.48 -9.97 6.81
C VAL A 4 24.18 -9.18 6.76
N LYS A 5 24.16 -8.12 5.95
CA LYS A 5 23.00 -7.27 5.75
C LYS A 5 21.96 -8.08 4.98
N ARG A 6 21.02 -8.70 5.71
CA ARG A 6 19.93 -9.50 5.11
C ARG A 6 19.24 -8.66 4.03
N PRO A 7 19.24 -9.08 2.75
CA PRO A 7 18.52 -8.36 1.71
C PRO A 7 17.04 -8.37 2.07
N ARG A 8 16.37 -7.23 1.90
CA ARG A 8 14.93 -7.13 2.13
C ARG A 8 14.23 -8.04 1.13
N ARG A 9 13.37 -8.93 1.63
CA ARG A 9 12.56 -9.83 0.80
C ARG A 9 11.71 -8.98 -0.15
N SER A 10 11.97 -9.08 -1.44
CA SER A 10 11.22 -8.40 -2.50
C SER A 10 9.90 -9.15 -2.71
N ALA A 11 8.79 -8.54 -2.31
CA ALA A 11 7.46 -9.02 -2.63
C ALA A 11 6.90 -8.19 -3.80
N PRO A 12 6.14 -8.79 -4.73
CA PRO A 12 5.45 -8.04 -5.76
C PRO A 12 4.56 -6.97 -5.11
N LYS A 13 4.61 -5.74 -5.64
CA LYS A 13 3.75 -4.66 -5.16
C LYS A 13 2.30 -5.00 -5.48
N VAL A 14 1.48 -5.18 -4.45
CA VAL A 14 0.03 -5.29 -4.61
C VAL A 14 -0.52 -4.03 -5.31
N ARG A 15 -1.16 -4.22 -6.46
CA ARG A 15 -1.75 -3.13 -7.26
C ARG A 15 -3.09 -2.65 -6.70
N THR A 16 -3.69 -3.42 -5.81
CA THR A 16 -5.01 -3.24 -5.18
C THR A 16 -5.00 -2.32 -3.97
N GLY A 17 -3.84 -1.76 -3.57
CA GLY A 17 -3.79 -0.83 -2.45
C GLY A 17 -4.44 0.54 -2.72
N CYS A 18 -4.96 1.17 -1.67
CA CYS A 18 -5.47 2.52 -1.70
C CYS A 18 -4.39 3.52 -2.18
N THR A 19 -4.79 4.62 -2.83
CA THR A 19 -3.86 5.62 -3.39
C THR A 19 -2.97 6.21 -2.30
N THR A 20 -3.54 6.57 -1.16
CA THR A 20 -2.81 7.08 0.01
C THR A 20 -1.79 6.06 0.54
N CYS A 21 -2.14 4.77 0.55
CA CYS A 21 -1.28 3.67 0.99
C CYS A 21 -0.12 3.45 0.02
N LYS A 22 -0.39 3.56 -1.28
CA LYS A 22 0.60 3.49 -2.37
C LYS A 22 1.60 4.62 -2.27
N ILE A 23 1.13 5.87 -2.09
CA ILE A 23 1.99 7.06 -1.90
C ILE A 23 2.89 6.86 -0.67
N ARG A 24 2.30 6.40 0.44
CA ARG A 24 3.03 6.16 1.70
C ARG A 24 3.93 4.93 1.66
N ARG A 25 3.87 4.10 0.61
CA ARG A 25 4.62 2.84 0.46
C ARG A 25 4.39 1.88 1.64
N VAL A 26 3.16 1.84 2.14
CA VAL A 26 2.74 0.99 3.25
C VAL A 26 1.71 -0.03 2.76
N LYS A 27 1.74 -1.27 3.26
CA LYS A 27 0.71 -2.30 2.98
C LYS A 27 -0.71 -1.75 3.19
N CYS A 28 -1.59 -1.86 2.21
CA CYS A 28 -2.99 -1.47 2.37
C CYS A 28 -3.77 -2.58 3.08
N GLY A 29 -4.82 -2.23 3.82
CA GLY A 29 -5.77 -3.18 4.41
C GLY A 29 -6.86 -3.66 3.43
N GLU A 30 -6.95 -3.06 2.24
CA GLU A 30 -7.89 -3.41 1.14
C GLU A 30 -9.39 -3.38 1.44
N GLU A 31 -9.78 -3.04 2.66
CA GLU A 31 -11.17 -2.78 3.04
C GLU A 31 -11.75 -1.51 2.40
N LYS A 32 -13.05 -1.59 2.10
CA LYS A 32 -13.83 -0.56 1.40
C LYS A 32 -14.95 -0.07 2.33
N PRO A 33 -15.30 1.23 2.30
CA PRO A 33 -14.87 2.28 1.37
C PRO A 33 -13.48 2.88 1.68
N TYR A 34 -13.01 2.76 2.92
CA TYR A 34 -11.73 3.31 3.36
C TYR A 34 -10.88 2.22 4.02
N CYS A 35 -9.57 2.28 3.80
CA CYS A 35 -8.64 1.28 4.32
C CYS A 35 -8.45 1.36 5.84
N ILE A 36 -8.22 0.23 6.56
CA ILE A 36 -8.05 0.24 8.04
C ILE A 36 -6.97 1.19 8.49
N ARG A 37 -5.88 1.28 7.72
CA ARG A 37 -4.76 2.16 8.08
C ARG A 37 -5.15 3.62 7.97
N CYS A 38 -5.98 3.94 7.00
CA CYS A 38 -6.45 5.27 6.71
C CYS A 38 -7.40 5.70 7.82
N THR A 39 -8.40 4.87 8.13
CA THR A 39 -9.38 5.07 9.19
C THR A 39 -8.72 5.08 10.58
N SER A 40 -7.87 4.10 10.88
CA SER A 40 -7.13 4.00 12.15
C SER A 40 -6.18 5.18 12.38
N THR A 41 -5.56 5.73 11.33
CA THR A 41 -4.75 6.95 11.48
C THR A 41 -5.53 8.25 11.30
N GLY A 42 -6.85 8.20 11.12
CA GLY A 42 -7.69 9.39 10.91
C GLY A 42 -7.34 10.19 9.65
N ARG A 43 -6.70 9.57 8.65
CA ARG A 43 -6.31 10.24 7.40
C ARG A 43 -7.39 10.06 6.35
N LYS A 44 -7.55 11.09 5.50
CA LYS A 44 -8.37 10.99 4.30
C LYS A 44 -7.82 9.89 3.39
N CYS A 45 -8.68 8.92 3.06
CA CYS A 45 -8.38 7.86 2.13
C CYS A 45 -8.86 8.31 0.75
N ASP A 46 -7.93 8.54 -0.18
CA ASP A 46 -8.25 8.96 -1.56
C ASP A 46 -8.81 7.82 -2.42
N GLY A 47 -9.27 6.74 -1.77
CA GLY A 47 -9.84 5.56 -2.40
C GLY A 47 -8.80 4.65 -3.06
N TYR A 48 -9.30 3.75 -3.88
CA TYR A 48 -8.51 2.77 -4.64
C TYR A 48 -8.43 3.26 -6.08
N ALA A 49 -7.27 3.76 -6.49
CA ALA A 49 -7.04 4.05 -7.91
C ALA A 49 -7.24 2.76 -8.70
N GLN A 50 -8.34 2.70 -9.46
CA GLN A 50 -8.55 1.68 -10.47
C GLN A 50 -7.41 1.86 -11.48
N SER A 51 -6.57 0.85 -11.64
CA SER A 51 -5.64 0.82 -12.77
C SER A 51 -6.50 0.68 -14.02
N THR A 52 -6.98 1.80 -14.57
CA THR A 52 -7.55 1.85 -15.91
C THR A 52 -6.41 1.54 -16.87
N ASN A 53 -6.26 0.25 -17.20
CA ASN A 53 -5.56 -0.15 -18.38
C ASN A 53 -6.49 0.24 -19.54
N ASN A 54 -6.31 1.45 -20.06
CA ASN A 54 -6.96 1.86 -21.30
C ASN A 54 -6.08 1.36 -22.43
N ASN A 55 -6.60 0.39 -23.16
CA ASN A 55 -6.15 0.04 -24.50
C ASN A 55 -6.72 1.05 -25.49
#